data_AF-A0A815H254-F1
#
_entry.id   AF-A0A815H254-F1
#
_cell.length_a   1.000
_cell.length_b   1.000
_cell.length_c   1.000
_cell.angle_alpha   90.00
_cell.angle_beta   90.00
_cell.angle_gamma   90.00
#
_symmetry.space_group_name_H-M   'P 1'
#
loop_
_entity.id
_entity.type
_entity.pdbx_description
1 polymer ?
#
loop_
_entity_poly.entity_id
_entity_poly.type
_entity_poly.pdbx_seq_one_letter_code
_entity_poly.pdbx_strand_id
1 'polypeptide(L)'
;MQDHYSTQQHQHALLNAVHEMLSQLNDRQMDIEHSRTTTAGPCNPATAQSEELYEMLSILVGGIETLTNDEQCLANEALQMQTAIPTLAEEFSKVKLSVEESNAFLERVRHNQAILNQDLLSLQEKINGLQCVFYDGTLVWKIANFHEKMKDNQELTYYSVSITSTNNM
;
A
#
# COMPACT_ATOMS: atom_id res chain seq x y z
N MET A 1 17.49 -22.04 -38.57
CA MET A 1 17.27 -20.88 -39.43
C MET A 1 17.87 -19.71 -38.69
N GLN A 2 18.95 -19.16 -39.22
CA GLN A 2 19.84 -18.26 -38.49
C GLN A 2 19.49 -16.86 -38.97
N ASP A 3 18.71 -16.14 -38.18
CA ASP A 3 18.24 -14.80 -38.52
C ASP A 3 19.46 -13.89 -38.72
N HIS A 4 19.73 -13.54 -39.98
CA HIS A 4 20.70 -12.52 -40.36
C HIS A 4 20.10 -11.14 -40.04
N TYR A 5 19.95 -10.83 -38.76
CA TYR A 5 19.78 -9.45 -38.33
C TYR A 5 21.14 -8.77 -38.47
N SER A 6 21.21 -7.83 -39.41
CA SER A 6 22.27 -6.82 -39.50
C SER A 6 22.47 -6.22 -38.10
N THR A 7 23.67 -6.36 -37.51
CA THR A 7 23.93 -5.82 -36.17
C THR A 7 23.67 -4.31 -36.15
N GLN A 8 23.35 -3.74 -35.00
CA GLN A 8 23.08 -2.29 -34.86
C GLN A 8 24.19 -1.41 -35.48
N GLN A 9 25.45 -1.88 -35.42
CA GLN A 9 26.60 -1.26 -36.09
C GLN A 9 26.48 -1.25 -37.62
N HIS A 10 25.99 -2.34 -38.24
CA HIS A 10 25.76 -2.40 -39.68
C HIS A 10 24.58 -1.52 -40.11
N GLN A 11 23.50 -1.45 -39.32
CA GLN A 11 22.38 -0.53 -39.61
C GLN A 11 22.83 0.93 -39.54
N HIS A 12 23.64 1.29 -38.54
CA HIS A 12 24.20 2.62 -38.43
C HIS A 12 25.17 2.96 -39.57
N ALA A 13 26.04 2.02 -39.97
CA ALA A 13 26.93 2.21 -41.10
C ALA A 13 26.16 2.40 -42.43
N LEU A 14 25.07 1.66 -42.63
CA LEU A 14 24.21 1.80 -43.81
C LEU A 14 23.48 3.15 -43.83
N LEU A 15 22.95 3.60 -42.68
CA LEU A 15 22.31 4.91 -42.56
C LEU A 15 23.29 6.05 -42.85
N ASN A 16 24.53 5.96 -42.36
CA ASN A 16 25.56 6.96 -42.62
C ASN A 16 25.95 6.98 -44.12
N ALA A 17 26.08 5.81 -44.75
CA ALA A 17 26.34 5.73 -46.18
C ALA A 17 25.19 6.30 -47.02
N VAL A 18 23.93 6.07 -46.62
CA VAL A 18 22.75 6.66 -47.28
C VAL A 18 22.72 8.18 -47.13
N HIS A 19 23.03 8.71 -45.93
CA HIS A 19 23.18 10.14 -45.72
C HIS A 19 24.27 10.76 -46.59
N GLU A 20 25.42 10.10 -46.70
CA GLU A 20 26.53 10.57 -47.52
C GLU A 20 26.14 10.59 -49.01
N MET A 21 25.42 9.58 -49.49
CA MET A 21 24.88 9.56 -50.86
C MET A 21 23.84 10.66 -51.10
N LEU A 22 22.96 10.94 -50.13
CA LEU A 22 21.98 12.03 -50.22
C LEU A 22 22.66 13.40 -50.26
N SER A 23 23.69 13.61 -49.45
CA SER A 23 24.47 14.87 -49.48
C SER A 23 25.16 15.06 -50.83
N GLN A 24 25.79 14.01 -51.38
CA GLN A 24 26.44 14.08 -52.70
C GLN A 24 25.45 14.32 -53.85
N LEU A 25 24.22 13.80 -53.74
CA LEU A 25 23.13 14.06 -54.69
C LEU A 25 22.67 15.52 -54.63
N ASN A 26 22.51 16.07 -53.43
CA ASN A 26 22.11 17.46 -53.21
C ASN A 26 23.17 18.46 -53.75
N ASP A 27 24.46 18.18 -53.54
CA ASP A 27 25.55 19.01 -54.08
C ASP A 27 25.59 18.98 -55.62
N ARG A 28 25.32 17.81 -56.23
CA ARG A 28 25.21 17.67 -57.69
C ARG A 28 23.99 18.38 -58.28
N GLN A 29 22.89 18.47 -57.54
CA GLN A 29 21.70 19.19 -57.98
C GLN A 29 21.96 20.70 -58.08
N MET A 30 22.69 21.30 -57.12
CA MET A 30 23.09 22.71 -57.17
C MET A 30 24.00 23.04 -58.38
N ASP A 31 24.91 22.15 -58.76
CA ASP A 31 25.78 22.33 -59.93
C ASP A 31 25.02 22.28 -61.27
N ILE A 32 23.97 21.44 -61.34
CA ILE A 32 23.10 21.33 -62.53
C ILE A 32 22.20 22.57 -62.67
N GLU A 33 21.71 23.12 -61.57
CA GLU A 33 20.91 24.36 -61.58
C GLU A 33 21.73 25.59 -61.96
N HIS A 34 22.99 25.69 -61.54
CA HIS A 34 23.91 26.76 -61.95
C HIS A 34 24.25 26.75 -63.46
N SER A 35 24.11 25.59 -64.12
CA SER A 35 24.34 25.46 -65.57
C SER A 35 23.09 25.76 -66.41
N ARG A 36 21.92 25.97 -65.80
CA ARG A 36 20.62 26.13 -66.50
C ARG A 36 20.21 27.59 -66.75
N THR A 37 20.98 28.58 -66.33
CA THR A 37 20.64 30.02 -66.52
C THR A 37 20.79 30.53 -67.94
N THR A 38 21.25 29.70 -68.90
CA THR A 38 21.15 30.00 -70.32
C THR A 38 20.57 28.81 -71.07
N THR A 39 19.56 29.06 -71.89
CA THR A 39 18.86 28.13 -72.79
C THR A 39 17.67 27.37 -72.16
N ALA A 40 16.47 27.87 -72.45
CA ALA A 40 15.20 27.17 -72.28
C ALA A 40 15.17 25.92 -73.19
N GLY A 41 15.30 24.74 -72.59
CA GLY A 41 15.11 23.44 -73.22
C GLY A 41 14.09 22.59 -72.45
N PRO A 42 13.42 21.62 -73.10
CA PRO A 42 12.28 20.90 -72.55
C PRO A 42 12.69 20.09 -71.31
N CYS A 43 11.78 20.02 -70.35
CA CYS A 43 11.94 19.31 -69.08
C CYS A 43 12.45 17.87 -69.32
N ASN A 44 13.68 17.56 -68.89
CA ASN A 44 14.26 16.23 -69.05
C ASN A 44 13.58 15.26 -68.06
N PRO A 45 12.91 14.18 -68.50
CA PRO A 45 12.21 13.24 -67.61
C PRO A 45 13.15 12.53 -66.62
N ALA A 46 14.45 12.46 -66.94
CA ALA A 46 15.47 11.90 -66.06
C ALA A 46 15.74 12.74 -64.79
N THR A 47 15.56 14.08 -64.85
CA THR A 47 15.76 14.94 -63.67
C THR A 47 14.58 14.85 -62.71
N ALA A 48 13.35 14.73 -63.24
CA ALA A 48 12.15 14.54 -62.42
C ALA A 48 12.15 13.21 -61.66
N GLN A 49 12.59 12.11 -62.30
CA GLN A 49 12.74 10.81 -61.63
C GLN A 49 13.82 10.82 -60.54
N SER A 50 14.89 11.59 -60.73
CA SER A 50 15.94 11.74 -59.72
C SER A 50 15.45 12.48 -58.47
N GLU A 51 14.58 13.47 -58.66
CA GLU A 51 13.98 14.25 -57.57
C GLU A 51 12.96 13.43 -56.77
N GLU A 52 12.11 12.65 -57.46
CA GLU A 52 11.18 11.70 -56.82
C GLU A 52 11.93 10.62 -56.01
N LEU A 53 13.04 10.10 -56.53
CA LEU A 53 13.88 9.13 -55.80
C LEU A 53 14.52 9.75 -54.56
N TYR A 54 14.97 11.00 -54.66
CA TYR A 54 15.55 11.73 -53.53
C TYR A 54 14.52 11.97 -52.42
N GLU A 55 13.31 12.41 -52.78
CA GLU A 55 12.22 12.59 -51.82
C GLU A 55 11.85 11.26 -51.14
N MET A 56 11.75 10.17 -51.90
CA MET A 56 11.47 8.84 -51.36
C MET A 56 12.56 8.36 -50.40
N LEU A 57 13.84 8.55 -50.74
CA LEU A 57 14.96 8.22 -49.85
C LEU A 57 14.96 9.07 -48.58
N SER A 58 14.68 10.37 -48.70
CA SER A 58 14.58 11.28 -47.54
C SER A 58 13.49 10.82 -46.55
N ILE A 59 12.31 10.47 -47.08
CA ILE A 59 11.21 9.94 -46.27
C ILE A 59 11.61 8.61 -45.60
N LEU A 60 12.27 7.71 -46.33
CA LEU A 60 12.72 6.42 -45.79
C LEU A 60 13.75 6.59 -44.68
N VAL A 61 14.72 7.50 -44.85
CA VAL A 61 15.73 7.80 -43.82
C VAL A 61 15.07 8.36 -42.58
N GLY A 62 14.19 9.37 -42.71
CA GLY A 62 13.46 9.93 -41.57
C GLY A 62 12.59 8.89 -40.85
N GLY A 63 11.98 7.96 -41.60
CA GLY A 63 11.25 6.83 -41.04
C GLY A 63 12.14 5.89 -40.23
N ILE A 64 13.32 5.53 -40.74
CA ILE A 64 14.27 4.67 -40.03
C ILE A 64 14.81 5.34 -38.77
N GLU A 65 15.13 6.64 -38.82
CA GLU A 65 15.58 7.40 -37.66
C GLU A 65 14.52 7.44 -36.56
N THR A 66 13.26 7.66 -36.94
CA THR A 66 12.13 7.64 -36.00
C THR A 66 12.01 6.27 -35.33
N LEU A 67 12.05 5.19 -36.12
CA LEU A 67 11.97 3.82 -35.57
C LEU A 67 13.16 3.48 -34.66
N THR A 68 14.36 3.98 -34.98
CA THR A 68 15.56 3.77 -34.17
C THR A 68 15.43 4.47 -32.81
N ASN A 69 14.90 5.70 -32.81
CA ASN A 69 14.63 6.44 -31.58
C ASN A 69 13.57 5.74 -30.72
N ASP A 70 12.50 5.25 -31.35
CA ASP A 70 11.44 4.51 -30.64
C ASP A 70 11.97 3.20 -30.04
N GLU A 71 12.80 2.46 -30.77
CA GLU A 71 13.46 1.25 -30.26
C GLU A 71 14.32 1.56 -29.03
N GLN A 72 15.12 2.62 -29.08
CA GLN A 72 15.95 3.03 -27.94
C GLN A 72 15.10 3.47 -26.74
N CYS A 73 13.99 4.17 -26.98
CA CYS A 73 13.04 4.57 -25.94
C CYS A 73 12.43 3.32 -25.27
N LEU A 74 11.93 2.38 -26.05
CA LEU A 74 11.36 1.11 -25.57
C LEU A 74 12.39 0.29 -24.79
N ALA A 75 13.64 0.24 -25.25
CA ALA A 75 14.71 -0.46 -24.55
C ALA A 75 14.99 0.16 -23.16
N ASN A 76 14.99 1.50 -23.08
CA ASN A 76 15.17 2.21 -21.81
C ASN A 76 13.99 1.96 -20.86
N GLU A 77 12.75 2.01 -21.37
CA GLU A 77 11.56 1.71 -20.57
C GLU A 77 11.57 0.26 -20.08
N ALA A 78 11.91 -0.70 -20.95
CA ALA A 78 12.03 -2.11 -20.57
C ALA A 78 13.06 -2.31 -19.45
N LEU A 79 14.21 -1.63 -19.52
CA LEU A 79 15.23 -1.68 -18.47
C LEU A 79 14.73 -1.07 -17.15
N GLN A 80 14.01 0.06 -17.21
CA GLN A 80 13.39 0.66 -16.02
C GLN A 80 12.35 -0.28 -15.41
N MET A 81 11.49 -0.90 -16.22
CA MET A 81 10.51 -1.86 -15.72
C MET A 81 11.19 -3.09 -15.10
N GLN A 82 12.29 -3.56 -15.70
CA GLN A 82 13.04 -4.71 -15.17
C GLN A 82 13.63 -4.46 -13.78
N THR A 83 13.95 -3.21 -13.44
CA THR A 83 14.42 -2.84 -12.08
C THR A 83 13.27 -2.51 -11.13
N ALA A 84 12.19 -1.92 -11.64
CA ALA A 84 11.02 -1.54 -10.85
C ALA A 84 10.22 -2.77 -10.36
N ILE A 85 10.04 -3.80 -11.19
CA ILE A 85 9.25 -4.99 -10.85
C ILE A 85 9.78 -5.73 -9.61
N PRO A 86 11.08 -6.06 -9.50
CA PRO A 86 11.64 -6.70 -8.31
C PRO A 86 11.49 -5.84 -7.06
N THR A 87 11.75 -4.53 -7.19
CA THR A 87 11.62 -3.56 -6.07
C THR A 87 10.18 -3.55 -5.55
N LEU A 88 9.21 -3.47 -6.45
CA LEU A 88 7.79 -3.51 -6.08
C LEU A 88 7.39 -4.85 -5.45
N ALA A 89 7.93 -5.97 -5.94
CA ALA A 89 7.69 -7.28 -5.36
C ALA A 89 8.26 -7.40 -3.93
N GLU A 90 9.42 -6.81 -3.67
CA GLU A 90 10.02 -6.75 -2.35
C GLU A 90 9.17 -5.91 -1.38
N GLU A 91 8.79 -4.70 -1.79
CA GLU A 91 7.93 -3.82 -0.99
C GLU A 91 6.57 -4.46 -0.70
N PHE A 92 5.96 -5.12 -1.69
CA PHE A 92 4.72 -5.86 -1.50
C PHE A 92 4.89 -7.00 -0.47
N SER A 93 6.02 -7.69 -0.50
CA SER A 93 6.33 -8.77 0.46
C SER A 93 6.48 -8.23 1.89
N LYS A 94 7.12 -7.05 2.06
CA LYS A 94 7.22 -6.37 3.37
C LYS A 94 5.85 -5.96 3.90
N VAL A 95 5.00 -5.38 3.05
CA VAL A 95 3.63 -5.00 3.43
C VAL A 95 2.82 -6.22 3.84
N LYS A 96 2.90 -7.31 3.08
CA LYS A 96 2.21 -8.57 3.42
C LYS A 96 2.62 -9.08 4.82
N LEU A 97 3.92 -9.11 5.10
CA LEU A 97 4.42 -9.55 6.41
C LEU A 97 3.94 -8.63 7.54
N SER A 98 3.97 -7.32 7.33
CA SER A 98 3.45 -6.34 8.30
C SER A 98 1.96 -6.54 8.60
N VAL A 99 1.16 -6.86 7.57
CA VAL A 99 -0.27 -7.17 7.74
C VAL A 99 -0.47 -8.46 8.52
N GLU A 100 0.31 -9.51 8.24
CA GLU A 100 0.24 -10.78 8.97
C GLU A 100 0.59 -10.61 10.45
N GLU A 101 1.64 -9.85 10.76
CA GLU A 101 2.05 -9.52 12.13
C GLU A 101 0.99 -8.69 12.88
N SER A 102 0.45 -7.68 12.21
CA SER A 102 -0.62 -6.84 12.77
C SER A 102 -1.88 -7.67 13.08
N ASN A 103 -2.26 -8.57 12.18
CA ASN A 103 -3.40 -9.45 12.39
C ASN A 103 -3.16 -10.41 13.58
N ALA A 104 -1.96 -11.00 13.68
CA ALA A 104 -1.59 -11.82 14.82
C ALA A 104 -1.58 -11.04 16.14
N PHE A 105 -1.18 -9.77 16.11
CA PHE A 105 -1.29 -8.88 17.26
C PHE A 105 -2.75 -8.63 17.66
N LEU A 106 -3.63 -8.32 16.69
CA LEU A 106 -5.06 -8.11 16.94
C LEU A 106 -5.75 -9.34 17.52
N GLU A 107 -5.42 -10.54 17.06
CA GLU A 107 -5.95 -11.77 17.63
C GLU A 107 -5.54 -11.95 19.10
N ARG A 108 -4.29 -11.63 19.45
CA ARG A 108 -3.84 -11.65 20.85
C ARG A 108 -4.58 -10.62 21.70
N VAL A 109 -4.78 -9.42 21.19
CA VAL A 109 -5.55 -8.37 21.89
C VAL A 109 -7.00 -8.82 22.10
N ARG A 110 -7.64 -9.40 21.08
CA ARG A 110 -9.00 -9.93 21.18
C ARG A 110 -9.09 -11.04 22.24
N HIS A 111 -8.13 -11.95 22.26
CA HIS A 111 -8.08 -13.02 23.27
C HIS A 111 -7.97 -12.44 24.69
N ASN A 112 -7.06 -11.49 24.90
CA ASN A 112 -6.90 -10.82 26.19
C ASN A 112 -8.17 -10.08 26.62
N GLN A 113 -8.85 -9.41 25.68
CA GLN A 113 -10.12 -8.74 25.95
C GLN A 113 -11.21 -9.73 26.36
N ALA A 114 -11.25 -10.92 25.75
CA ALA A 114 -12.20 -11.97 26.14
C ALA A 114 -11.96 -12.47 27.57
N ILE A 115 -10.68 -12.71 27.95
CA ILE A 115 -10.31 -13.10 29.32
C ILE A 115 -10.73 -12.02 30.32
N LEU A 116 -10.39 -10.76 30.06
CA LEU A 116 -10.73 -9.65 30.95
C LEU A 116 -12.24 -9.48 31.12
N ASN A 117 -13.01 -9.65 30.05
CA ASN A 117 -14.47 -9.62 30.13
C ASN A 117 -15.02 -10.78 30.97
N GLN A 118 -14.46 -11.98 30.84
CA GLN A 118 -14.85 -13.13 31.65
C GLN A 118 -14.54 -12.90 33.14
N ASP A 119 -13.36 -12.34 33.45
CA ASP A 119 -12.96 -12.01 34.81
C ASP A 119 -13.88 -10.95 35.43
N LEU A 120 -14.26 -9.93 34.65
CA LEU A 120 -15.21 -8.91 35.09
C LEU A 120 -16.59 -9.52 35.40
N LEU A 121 -17.11 -10.39 34.55
CA LEU A 121 -18.38 -11.08 34.79
C LEU A 121 -18.32 -11.95 36.06
N SER A 122 -17.24 -12.71 36.23
CA SER A 122 -17.00 -13.52 37.43
C SER A 122 -16.92 -12.68 38.70
N LEU A 123 -16.24 -11.54 38.65
CA LEU A 123 -16.16 -10.61 39.78
C LEU A 123 -17.53 -10.01 40.10
N GLN A 124 -18.28 -9.61 39.08
CA GLN A 124 -19.64 -9.08 39.24
C GLN A 124 -20.57 -10.12 39.88
N GLU A 125 -20.50 -11.37 39.46
CA GLU A 125 -21.27 -12.47 40.05
C GLU A 125 -20.91 -12.68 41.53
N LYS A 126 -19.62 -12.68 41.87
CA LYS A 126 -19.17 -12.78 43.27
C LYS A 126 -19.64 -11.62 44.12
N ILE A 127 -19.59 -10.39 43.60
CA ILE A 127 -20.09 -9.19 44.30
C ILE A 127 -21.58 -9.31 44.54
N ASN A 128 -22.36 -9.66 43.51
CA ASN A 128 -23.80 -9.85 43.64
C ASN A 128 -24.15 -10.94 44.65
N GLY A 129 -23.42 -12.06 44.63
CA GLY A 129 -23.56 -13.15 45.60
C GLY A 129 -23.30 -12.69 47.04
N LEU A 130 -22.23 -11.93 47.27
CA LEU A 130 -21.93 -11.34 48.58
C LEU A 130 -23.01 -10.36 49.03
N GLN A 131 -23.47 -9.49 48.13
CA GLN A 131 -24.51 -8.50 48.43
C GLN A 131 -25.82 -9.16 48.86
N CYS A 132 -26.15 -10.31 48.25
CA CYS A 132 -27.30 -11.12 48.64
C CYS A 132 -27.15 -11.73 50.04
N VAL A 133 -25.94 -12.11 50.46
CA VAL A 133 -25.64 -12.65 51.80
C VAL A 133 -25.63 -11.55 52.87
N PHE A 134 -25.21 -10.33 52.57
CA PHE A 134 -25.22 -9.22 53.53
C PHE A 134 -26.62 -8.63 53.77
N TYR A 135 -27.53 -8.74 52.80
CA TYR A 135 -28.89 -8.18 52.84
C TYR A 135 -30.00 -9.22 53.06
N ASP A 136 -29.68 -10.46 53.45
CA ASP A 136 -30.68 -11.48 53.76
C ASP A 136 -31.49 -11.19 55.05
N GLY A 137 -31.19 -10.07 55.71
CA GLY A 137 -31.82 -9.66 56.96
C GLY A 137 -31.39 -10.48 58.17
N THR A 138 -30.60 -11.55 58.02
CA THR A 138 -30.14 -12.41 59.12
C THR A 138 -29.24 -11.63 60.08
N LEU A 139 -28.35 -10.78 59.55
CA LEU A 139 -27.49 -9.96 60.39
C LEU A 139 -28.31 -8.92 61.17
N VAL A 140 -29.24 -8.26 60.48
CA VAL A 140 -30.18 -7.28 61.07
C VAL A 140 -31.04 -7.96 62.14
N TRP A 141 -31.55 -9.16 61.86
CA TRP A 141 -32.34 -9.97 62.79
C TRP A 141 -31.51 -10.38 64.01
N LYS A 142 -30.27 -10.85 63.83
CA LYS A 142 -29.37 -11.18 64.96
C LYS A 142 -29.09 -9.97 65.83
N ILE A 143 -28.84 -8.80 65.24
CA ILE A 143 -28.62 -7.55 65.99
C ILE A 143 -29.88 -7.13 66.75
N ALA A 144 -31.05 -7.16 66.10
CA ALA A 144 -32.33 -6.82 66.71
C ALA A 144 -32.67 -7.77 67.88
N ASN A 145 -32.51 -9.08 67.67
CA ASN A 145 -32.77 -10.11 68.67
C ASN A 145 -31.79 -10.03 69.86
N PHE A 146 -30.52 -9.70 69.60
CA PHE A 146 -29.56 -9.42 70.67
C PHE A 146 -29.95 -8.18 71.49
N HIS A 147 -30.36 -7.10 70.83
CA HIS A 147 -30.76 -5.86 71.49
C HIS A 147 -32.02 -6.06 72.36
N GLU A 148 -32.99 -6.84 71.90
CA GLU A 148 -34.20 -7.20 72.67
C GLU A 148 -33.82 -7.99 73.93
N LYS A 149 -33.00 -9.05 73.81
CA LYS A 149 -32.51 -9.82 74.96
C LYS A 149 -31.72 -8.99 75.97
N MET A 150 -30.98 -7.98 75.51
CA MET A 150 -30.24 -7.07 76.39
C MET A 150 -31.18 -6.13 77.14
N LYS A 151 -32.27 -5.66 76.52
CA LYS A 151 -33.30 -4.87 77.19
C LYS A 151 -34.01 -5.69 78.26
N ASP A 152 -34.43 -6.91 77.95
CA ASP A 152 -35.11 -7.79 78.90
C ASP A 152 -34.23 -8.08 80.14
N ASN A 153 -32.93 -8.31 79.92
CA ASN A 153 -31.96 -8.47 81.01
C ASN A 153 -31.80 -7.19 81.85
N GLN A 154 -31.83 -6.00 81.23
CA GLN A 154 -31.75 -4.74 81.97
C GLN A 154 -33.01 -4.49 82.82
N GLU A 155 -34.20 -4.84 82.33
CA GLU A 155 -35.44 -4.77 83.10
C GLU A 155 -35.43 -5.75 84.28
N LEU A 156 -34.96 -6.98 84.11
CA LEU A 156 -34.78 -7.95 85.20
C LEU A 156 -33.79 -7.47 86.27
N THR A 157 -32.74 -6.74 85.86
CA THR A 157 -31.77 -6.15 86.80
C THR A 157 -32.38 -4.97 87.57
N TYR A 158 -33.25 -4.18 86.94
CA TYR A 158 -33.95 -3.07 87.59
C TYR A 158 -35.01 -3.54 88.60
N TYR A 159 -35.75 -4.61 88.28
CA TYR A 159 -36.73 -5.22 89.20
C TYR A 159 -36.08 -5.91 90.40
N SER A 160 -34.94 -6.58 90.23
CA SER A 160 -34.24 -7.25 91.35
C SER A 160 -33.57 -6.27 92.34
N VAL A 161 -33.09 -5.11 91.86
CA VAL A 161 -32.55 -4.03 92.73
C VAL A 161 -33.68 -3.30 93.49
N SER A 162 -34.85 -3.14 92.89
CA SER A 162 -36.01 -2.48 93.53
C SER A 162 -36.65 -3.32 94.65
N ILE A 163 -36.62 -4.65 94.52
CA ILE A 163 -37.13 -5.58 95.55
C ILE A 163 -36.15 -5.70 96.74
N THR A 164 -34.84 -5.58 96.51
CA THR A 164 -33.84 -5.60 97.61
C THR A 164 -33.78 -4.28 98.38
N SER A 165 -34.10 -3.14 97.75
CA SER A 165 -34.10 -1.85 98.44
C SER A 165 -35.35 -1.59 99.29
N THR A 166 -36.45 -2.33 99.09
CA THR A 166 -37.69 -2.19 99.87
C THR A 166 -37.78 -3.13 101.08
N ASN A 167 -36.93 -4.15 101.16
CA ASN A 167 -36.88 -5.13 102.27
C ASN A 167 -35.79 -4.84 103.33
N ASN A 168 -35.13 -3.67 103.27
CA ASN A 168 -34.11 -3.23 104.24
C ASN A 168 -34.55 -2.02 105.09
N MET A 169 -35.86 -1.80 105.27
CA MET A 169 -36.40 -0.93 106.32
C MET A 169 -36.88 -1.74 107.52
#